data_AF-A0A1H3UJW6-F1
#
_entry.id   AF-A0A1H3UJW6-F1
#
_cell.length_a   1.000
_cell.length_b   1.000
_cell.length_c   1.000
_cell.angle_alpha   90.00
_cell.angle_beta   90.00
_cell.angle_gamma   90.00
#
_symmetry.space_group_name_H-M   'P 1'
#
loop_
_entity.id
_entity.type
_entity.pdbx_description
1 polymer ?
#
loop_
_entity_poly.entity_id
_entity_poly.type
_entity_poly.pdbx_seq_one_letter_code
_entity_poly.pdbx_strand_id
1 'polypeptide(L)'
;MGDGGRVQVTPAQVTDGVSYNGFSQFDVGKAGLTFLNEGVKARTIVAEVFSAAPSHITGTIDVNGPRANLIFANQNGIRVNGGSFVNFGSVALTTGAVTLRDQLQPSGYVQRLVDVHTKQGEIVIGEQGVTGNLIRLEMIAKSIALQGAVTNEFSSSSALVRMVAGESTAQFDTAASPTDNLTPWVYYEGGKARSTALAVDLNADSKVTSGRIEILVTDQGAGVRNQGQMVASAGDFRLTSTGQLEQIGGKVQAQGQVDIRSRDIALVSRGDETSLLAAGSRVRLQAEGAIRNLGGEISGQQGVGEAEDAHAVVLKAGGGIEHRTPVGAAKTALIFGKEGSVLLDSGQGVDSINARIVSNSDLVIRGAADVRNESVHIAGAGLEDWASHSVFKRRKGYSVDMGELADPANQAYWVAQGNVQVKARNFSNLGGHVFSNQGGIKIEAQESVVTKAHSIGGFEYRQSCFLFVCRRTASSNEALVGGQIMGAESVDIRAGGQILNDAGQVYAGKGMTLEAPEIIARGRPVHTVILRDKGLKALFGDTWARIYATDQGGSYTVQQGRLVLKGLAYQDGGVLQASEGVDGAIEVIRKPSRDAVRIEDHLGIFWW
;
A
#
# COMPACT_ATOMS: atom_id res chain seq x y z
N MET A 1 39.42 -38.75 5.11
CA MET A 1 39.81 -37.43 4.57
C MET A 1 39.92 -37.60 3.06
N GLY A 2 39.01 -36.99 2.30
CA GLY A 2 39.05 -36.99 0.84
C GLY A 2 39.96 -35.88 0.31
N ASP A 3 40.41 -36.03 -0.93
CA ASP A 3 41.32 -35.14 -1.63
C ASP A 3 40.88 -33.66 -1.54
N GLY A 4 41.80 -32.76 -1.17
CA GLY A 4 41.54 -31.31 -1.09
C GLY A 4 40.76 -30.79 0.14
N GLY A 5 40.54 -31.62 1.18
CA GLY A 5 39.86 -31.19 2.41
C GLY A 5 38.32 -31.23 2.34
N ARG A 6 37.75 -31.74 1.24
CA ARG A 6 36.33 -32.00 1.10
C ARG A 6 35.93 -33.24 1.92
N VAL A 7 34.84 -33.14 2.66
CA VAL A 7 34.32 -34.27 3.46
C VAL A 7 33.50 -35.19 2.57
N GLN A 8 33.66 -36.51 2.73
CA GLN A 8 32.83 -37.51 2.06
C GLN A 8 32.07 -38.31 3.11
N VAL A 9 30.77 -38.44 2.93
CA VAL A 9 29.87 -39.19 3.81
C VAL A 9 29.18 -40.27 3.00
N THR A 10 29.39 -41.54 3.36
CA THR A 10 28.59 -42.64 2.82
C THR A 10 27.29 -42.72 3.62
N PRO A 11 26.11 -42.52 3.02
CA PRO A 11 24.85 -42.61 3.74
C PRO A 11 24.63 -44.02 4.33
N ALA A 12 23.90 -44.11 5.43
CA ALA A 12 23.47 -45.38 6.01
C ALA A 12 22.57 -46.18 5.06
N GLN A 13 22.43 -47.49 5.31
CA GLN A 13 21.54 -48.36 4.54
C GLN A 13 20.09 -47.83 4.55
N VAL A 14 19.41 -47.99 3.42
CA VAL A 14 18.07 -47.45 3.22
C VAL A 14 16.99 -48.36 3.79
N THR A 15 15.98 -47.75 4.41
CA THR A 15 14.69 -48.40 4.70
C THR A 15 13.62 -47.64 3.94
N ASP A 16 12.95 -48.32 3.01
CA ASP A 16 11.95 -47.71 2.10
C ASP A 16 12.45 -46.40 1.44
N GLY A 17 13.67 -46.43 0.91
CA GLY A 17 14.30 -45.29 0.23
C GLY A 17 14.82 -44.18 1.14
N VAL A 18 14.67 -44.29 2.46
CA VAL A 18 15.17 -43.32 3.45
C VAL A 18 16.49 -43.81 4.05
N SER A 19 17.54 -43.00 3.95
CA SER A 19 18.80 -43.20 4.66
C SER A 19 18.87 -42.21 5.82
N TYR A 20 18.89 -42.72 7.06
CA TYR A 20 18.95 -41.90 8.27
C TYR A 20 20.37 -41.90 8.85
N ASN A 21 20.92 -40.70 9.08
CA ASN A 21 22.31 -40.47 9.46
C ASN A 21 22.36 -39.54 10.67
N GLY A 22 22.80 -40.06 11.82
CA GLY A 22 22.98 -39.29 13.03
C GLY A 22 24.42 -38.77 13.17
N PHE A 23 24.58 -37.51 13.59
CA PHE A 23 25.87 -36.85 13.76
C PHE A 23 26.00 -36.24 15.16
N SER A 24 27.17 -36.38 15.77
CA SER A 24 27.51 -35.65 17.00
C SER A 24 27.90 -34.19 16.74
N GLN A 25 28.24 -33.85 15.49
CA GLN A 25 28.49 -32.50 14.98
C GLN A 25 28.42 -32.56 13.44
N PHE A 26 27.88 -31.52 12.80
CA PHE A 26 27.87 -31.42 11.34
C PHE A 26 28.11 -29.97 10.93
N ASP A 27 29.26 -29.73 10.33
CA ASP A 27 29.67 -28.45 9.76
C ASP A 27 30.25 -28.68 8.36
N VAL A 28 30.05 -27.73 7.47
CA VAL A 28 30.55 -27.77 6.10
C VAL A 28 31.41 -26.54 5.86
N GLY A 29 32.72 -26.77 5.81
CA GLY A 29 33.69 -25.76 5.43
C GLY A 29 33.61 -25.41 3.94
N LYS A 30 34.38 -24.41 3.51
CA LYS A 30 34.45 -23.97 2.11
C LYS A 30 34.78 -25.10 1.11
N ALA A 31 35.55 -26.10 1.52
CA ALA A 31 35.87 -27.26 0.68
C ALA A 31 34.64 -28.14 0.36
N GLY A 32 33.55 -28.01 1.15
CA GLY A 32 32.27 -28.68 0.95
C GLY A 32 32.20 -30.11 1.49
N LEU A 33 31.07 -30.76 1.22
CA LEU A 33 30.74 -32.12 1.62
C LEU A 33 30.03 -32.86 0.48
N THR A 34 30.37 -34.13 0.26
CA THR A 34 29.72 -35.01 -0.71
C THR A 34 29.09 -36.23 -0.04
N PHE A 35 27.81 -36.47 -0.28
CA PHE A 35 27.16 -37.74 0.03
C PHE A 35 27.41 -38.76 -1.09
N LEU A 36 28.00 -39.91 -0.76
CA LEU A 36 28.32 -40.99 -1.71
C LEU A 36 27.10 -41.92 -1.88
N ASN A 37 26.15 -41.54 -2.73
CA ASN A 37 24.86 -42.21 -2.89
C ASN A 37 24.84 -43.30 -4.00
N GLU A 38 25.95 -43.55 -4.69
CA GLU A 38 26.02 -44.53 -5.79
C GLU A 38 25.66 -45.96 -5.36
N GLY A 39 26.16 -46.40 -4.20
CA GLY A 39 25.91 -47.74 -3.67
C GLY A 39 24.61 -47.87 -2.88
N VAL A 40 24.19 -46.80 -2.20
CA VAL A 40 23.05 -46.79 -1.27
C VAL A 40 21.74 -46.46 -1.98
N LYS A 41 21.80 -45.57 -2.99
CA LYS A 41 20.65 -45.13 -3.81
C LYS A 41 19.48 -44.64 -2.96
N ALA A 42 19.78 -43.90 -1.90
CA ALA A 42 18.78 -43.24 -1.06
C ALA A 42 17.98 -42.23 -1.88
N ARG A 43 16.66 -42.32 -1.78
CA ARG A 43 15.72 -41.35 -2.31
C ARG A 43 15.69 -40.10 -1.42
N THR A 44 15.71 -40.30 -0.10
CA THR A 44 15.80 -39.23 0.89
C THR A 44 16.95 -39.52 1.86
N ILE A 45 17.84 -38.56 2.02
CA ILE A 45 18.92 -38.56 3.01
C ILE A 45 18.46 -37.69 4.18
N VAL A 46 18.41 -38.25 5.38
CA VAL A 46 18.17 -37.52 6.62
C VAL A 46 19.50 -37.41 7.36
N ALA A 47 19.89 -36.19 7.69
CA ALA A 47 21.10 -35.87 8.47
C ALA A 47 20.67 -35.10 9.73
N GLU A 48 20.68 -35.77 10.88
CA GLU A 48 20.28 -35.21 12.17
C GLU A 48 21.50 -35.00 13.07
N VAL A 49 21.58 -33.83 13.70
CA VAL A 49 22.66 -33.44 14.60
C VAL A 49 22.17 -33.45 16.04
N PHE A 50 22.87 -34.18 16.90
CA PHE A 50 22.57 -34.35 18.34
C PHE A 50 23.46 -33.50 19.25
N SER A 51 24.35 -32.69 18.68
CA SER A 51 25.21 -31.77 19.43
C SER A 51 24.39 -30.72 20.18
N ALA A 52 25.01 -29.93 21.07
CA ALA A 52 24.40 -28.73 21.64
C ALA A 52 24.77 -27.44 20.86
N ALA A 53 25.55 -27.58 19.78
CA ALA A 53 26.05 -26.48 18.98
C ALA A 53 25.26 -26.35 17.66
N PRO A 54 25.06 -25.12 17.15
CA PRO A 54 24.49 -24.92 15.83
C PRO A 54 25.43 -25.46 14.74
N SER A 55 24.85 -25.73 13.56
CA SER A 55 25.62 -26.15 12.38
C SER A 55 25.98 -24.96 11.49
N HIS A 56 27.20 -24.95 10.98
CA HIS A 56 27.72 -23.93 10.06
C HIS A 56 27.97 -24.51 8.67
N ILE A 57 27.31 -23.96 7.65
CA ILE A 57 27.44 -24.37 6.25
C ILE A 57 28.00 -23.19 5.45
N THR A 58 29.23 -23.34 4.96
CA THR A 58 29.99 -22.30 4.24
C THR A 58 30.51 -22.76 2.88
N GLY A 59 30.07 -23.93 2.42
CA GLY A 59 30.47 -24.52 1.16
C GLY A 59 29.41 -25.45 0.59
N THR A 60 29.71 -26.05 -0.56
CA THR A 60 28.78 -26.90 -1.30
C THR A 60 28.52 -28.23 -0.60
N ILE A 61 27.25 -28.62 -0.48
CA ILE A 61 26.80 -29.97 -0.17
C ILE A 61 26.27 -30.59 -1.47
N ASP A 62 26.80 -31.73 -1.88
CA ASP A 62 26.38 -32.42 -3.09
C ASP A 62 26.14 -33.92 -2.88
N VAL A 63 25.45 -34.53 -3.85
CA VAL A 63 25.27 -35.98 -3.94
C VAL A 63 26.05 -36.51 -5.13
N ASN A 64 26.96 -37.45 -4.88
CA ASN A 64 27.57 -38.27 -5.93
C ASN A 64 26.72 -39.53 -6.14
N GLY A 65 26.15 -39.67 -7.34
CA GLY A 65 25.27 -40.77 -7.72
C GLY A 65 23.82 -40.33 -7.94
N PRO A 66 22.82 -41.22 -7.74
CA PRO A 66 21.42 -40.87 -7.96
C PRO A 66 20.99 -39.65 -7.14
N ARG A 67 20.26 -38.74 -7.79
CA ARG A 67 19.67 -37.54 -7.17
C ARG A 67 18.84 -37.94 -5.95
N ALA A 68 18.97 -37.19 -4.86
CA ALA A 68 18.25 -37.45 -3.61
C ALA A 68 17.52 -36.19 -3.10
N ASN A 69 16.64 -36.34 -2.12
CA ASN A 69 16.18 -35.26 -1.25
C ASN A 69 17.04 -35.20 0.02
N LEU A 70 17.16 -34.04 0.65
CA LEU A 70 17.89 -33.86 1.90
C LEU A 70 17.00 -33.27 2.98
N ILE A 71 16.95 -33.90 4.16
CA ILE A 71 16.41 -33.32 5.39
C ILE A 71 17.59 -33.15 6.35
N PHE A 72 18.00 -31.90 6.59
CA PHE A 72 19.10 -31.55 7.48
C PHE A 72 18.56 -30.91 8.76
N ALA A 73 18.74 -31.59 9.89
CA ALA A 73 18.12 -31.23 11.17
C ALA A 73 19.17 -30.93 12.24
N ASN A 74 19.10 -29.74 12.85
CA ASN A 74 19.85 -29.40 14.06
C ASN A 74 19.01 -28.49 14.97
N GLN A 75 18.56 -29.02 16.11
CA GLN A 75 17.68 -28.30 17.04
C GLN A 75 18.30 -27.05 17.67
N ASN A 76 19.64 -26.91 17.64
CA ASN A 76 20.35 -25.76 18.22
C ASN A 76 20.54 -24.63 17.21
N GLY A 77 20.15 -24.84 15.95
CA GLY A 77 20.21 -23.83 14.90
C GLY A 77 21.09 -24.23 13.72
N ILE A 78 20.86 -23.55 12.60
CA ILE A 78 21.56 -23.75 11.34
C ILE A 78 21.95 -22.39 10.79
N ARG A 79 23.24 -22.20 10.49
CA ARG A 79 23.74 -21.00 9.84
C ARG A 79 24.35 -21.34 8.50
N VAL A 80 23.80 -20.78 7.43
CA VAL A 80 24.33 -20.92 6.07
C VAL A 80 24.93 -19.59 5.64
N ASN A 81 26.18 -19.60 5.18
CA ASN A 81 26.87 -18.39 4.70
C ASN A 81 27.80 -18.78 3.54
N GLY A 82 27.27 -18.79 2.33
CA GLY A 82 27.97 -19.27 1.12
C GLY A 82 27.72 -20.74 0.81
N GLY A 83 26.64 -21.31 1.34
CA GLY A 83 26.25 -22.71 1.08
C GLY A 83 25.63 -22.90 -0.31
N SER A 84 25.86 -24.05 -0.92
CA SER A 84 25.16 -24.45 -2.15
C SER A 84 24.75 -25.92 -2.12
N PHE A 85 23.60 -26.23 -2.70
CA PHE A 85 23.07 -27.61 -2.77
C PHE A 85 23.04 -28.10 -4.21
N VAL A 86 23.77 -29.19 -4.49
CA VAL A 86 23.95 -29.73 -5.84
C VAL A 86 23.47 -31.17 -5.92
N ASN A 87 22.79 -31.52 -7.02
CA ASN A 87 22.21 -32.85 -7.26
C ASN A 87 21.21 -33.28 -6.16
N PHE A 88 20.50 -32.32 -5.58
CA PHE A 88 19.33 -32.55 -4.73
C PHE A 88 18.03 -32.19 -5.47
N GLY A 89 16.97 -32.94 -5.21
CA GLY A 89 15.61 -32.62 -5.65
C GLY A 89 15.02 -31.52 -4.79
N SER A 90 14.79 -31.85 -3.53
CA SER A 90 14.33 -30.94 -2.49
C SER A 90 15.31 -30.95 -1.31
N VAL A 91 15.46 -29.81 -0.65
CA VAL A 91 16.27 -29.66 0.57
C VAL A 91 15.40 -29.04 1.66
N ALA A 92 15.42 -29.63 2.85
CA ALA A 92 14.84 -29.07 4.06
C ALA A 92 15.95 -28.79 5.08
N LEU A 93 16.06 -27.53 5.49
CA LEU A 93 16.86 -27.11 6.64
C LEU A 93 15.90 -26.95 7.81
N THR A 94 16.13 -27.65 8.91
CA THR A 94 15.21 -27.60 10.05
C THR A 94 15.87 -27.61 11.42
N THR A 95 15.25 -26.91 12.38
CA THR A 95 15.62 -26.96 13.79
C THR A 95 14.66 -27.83 14.61
N GLY A 96 13.84 -28.66 13.96
CA GLY A 96 12.98 -29.62 14.63
C GLY A 96 13.68 -30.94 14.97
N ALA A 97 13.17 -31.61 15.99
CA ALA A 97 13.56 -32.97 16.34
C ALA A 97 12.97 -33.96 15.30
N VAL A 98 13.76 -34.92 14.84
CA VAL A 98 13.32 -35.89 13.83
C VAL A 98 12.74 -37.14 14.49
N THR A 99 11.62 -37.62 13.96
CA THR A 99 11.04 -38.93 14.28
C THR A 99 10.81 -39.70 12.98
N LEU A 100 11.23 -40.96 12.96
CA LEU A 100 10.94 -41.87 11.86
C LEU A 100 9.69 -42.68 12.18
N ARG A 101 8.78 -42.78 11.21
CA ARG A 101 7.52 -43.52 11.40
C ARG A 101 7.23 -44.40 10.20
N ASP A 102 6.94 -45.68 10.45
CA ASP A 102 6.47 -46.59 9.41
C ASP A 102 4.94 -46.58 9.35
N GLN A 103 4.38 -46.43 8.16
CA GLN A 103 2.93 -46.40 7.92
C GLN A 103 2.57 -47.43 6.86
N LEU A 104 1.63 -48.34 7.18
CA LEU A 104 1.05 -49.23 6.19
C LEU A 104 0.12 -48.41 5.27
N GLN A 105 0.49 -48.31 3.99
CA GLN A 105 -0.31 -47.62 3.00
C GLN A 105 -1.50 -48.48 2.56
N PRO A 106 -2.60 -47.88 2.07
CA PRO A 106 -3.76 -48.63 1.56
C PRO A 106 -3.42 -49.62 0.44
N SER A 107 -2.30 -49.39 -0.27
CA SER A 107 -1.75 -50.27 -1.28
C SER A 107 -1.08 -51.55 -0.72
N GLY A 108 -0.97 -51.69 0.60
CA GLY A 108 -0.37 -52.84 1.28
C GLY A 108 1.14 -52.75 1.50
N TYR A 109 1.81 -51.70 1.02
CA TYR A 109 3.23 -51.46 1.26
C TYR A 109 3.46 -50.59 2.49
N VAL A 110 4.55 -50.83 3.23
CA VAL A 110 4.97 -49.98 4.34
C VAL A 110 5.78 -48.83 3.80
N GLN A 111 5.38 -47.60 4.14
CA GLN A 111 6.10 -46.39 3.82
C GLN A 111 6.81 -45.81 5.06
N ARG A 112 8.08 -45.43 4.94
CA ARG A 112 8.85 -44.75 6.00
C ARG A 112 8.67 -43.24 5.89
N LEU A 113 7.91 -42.62 6.77
CA LEU A 113 7.75 -41.16 6.87
C LEU A 113 8.79 -40.55 7.81
N VAL A 114 9.06 -39.26 7.61
CA VAL A 114 9.95 -38.46 8.47
C VAL A 114 9.12 -37.32 9.03
N ASP A 115 8.87 -37.35 10.34
CA ASP A 115 8.16 -36.31 11.06
C ASP A 115 9.18 -35.40 11.76
N VAL A 116 8.99 -34.08 11.67
CA VAL A 116 9.89 -33.08 12.26
C VAL A 116 9.09 -32.18 13.19
N HIS A 117 9.47 -32.14 14.46
CA HIS A 117 8.80 -31.34 15.49
C HIS A 117 9.66 -30.14 15.89
N THR A 118 9.25 -28.96 15.44
CA THR A 118 9.97 -27.70 15.65
C THR A 118 9.45 -26.99 16.89
N LYS A 119 10.34 -26.68 17.83
CA LYS A 119 10.02 -25.93 19.07
C LYS A 119 11.01 -24.81 19.39
N GLN A 120 12.23 -24.93 18.90
CA GLN A 120 13.34 -24.03 19.20
C GLN A 120 14.30 -23.94 18.02
N GLY A 121 15.36 -23.13 18.17
CA GLY A 121 16.43 -22.98 17.20
C GLY A 121 16.11 -21.99 16.08
N GLU A 122 17.18 -21.37 15.56
CA GLU A 122 17.11 -20.36 14.52
C GLU A 122 17.80 -20.87 13.24
N ILE A 123 17.23 -20.54 12.07
CA ILE A 123 17.94 -20.61 10.80
C ILE A 123 18.41 -19.20 10.43
N VAL A 124 19.72 -19.05 10.21
CA VAL A 124 20.32 -17.80 9.74
C VAL A 124 20.94 -17.99 8.36
N ILE A 125 20.50 -17.22 7.39
CA ILE A 125 21.19 -17.09 6.10
C ILE A 125 22.04 -15.83 6.15
N GLY A 126 23.37 -16.00 6.21
CA GLY A 126 24.34 -14.92 6.27
C GLY A 126 24.50 -14.18 4.94
N GLU A 127 25.37 -13.17 4.95
CA GLU A 127 25.61 -12.24 3.84
C GLU A 127 26.00 -12.93 2.51
N GLN A 128 26.76 -14.04 2.56
CA GLN A 128 27.15 -14.82 1.37
C GLN A 128 26.02 -15.72 0.84
N GLY A 129 24.89 -15.78 1.55
CA GLY A 129 23.67 -16.40 1.08
C GLY A 129 23.70 -17.93 1.00
N VAL A 130 22.70 -18.45 0.29
CA VAL A 130 22.52 -19.86 -0.06
C VAL A 130 22.01 -19.96 -1.49
N THR A 131 22.52 -20.93 -2.25
CA THR A 131 22.08 -21.20 -3.62
C THR A 131 21.75 -22.66 -3.88
N GLY A 132 20.91 -22.93 -4.87
CA GLY A 132 20.66 -24.28 -5.35
C GLY A 132 19.73 -24.30 -6.55
N ASN A 133 19.78 -25.39 -7.32
CA ASN A 133 18.82 -25.66 -8.39
C ASN A 133 17.86 -26.76 -7.91
N LEU A 134 16.83 -26.34 -7.18
CA LEU A 134 15.98 -27.21 -6.36
C LEU A 134 14.52 -27.11 -6.80
N ILE A 135 13.81 -28.23 -6.72
CA ILE A 135 12.34 -28.21 -6.75
C ILE A 135 11.82 -27.45 -5.54
N ARG A 136 12.39 -27.71 -4.35
CA ARG A 136 12.00 -27.08 -3.08
C ARG A 136 13.20 -26.81 -2.19
N LEU A 137 13.25 -25.61 -1.61
CA LEU A 137 14.04 -25.29 -0.43
C LEU A 137 13.08 -24.96 0.71
N GLU A 138 13.00 -25.85 1.70
CA GLU A 138 12.19 -25.71 2.90
C GLU A 138 13.10 -25.23 4.05
N MET A 139 12.74 -24.14 4.72
CA MET A 139 13.40 -23.66 5.94
C MET A 139 12.37 -23.71 7.07
N ILE A 140 12.58 -24.59 8.05
CA ILE A 140 11.59 -24.91 9.09
C ILE A 140 12.23 -24.73 10.46
N ALA A 141 11.94 -23.62 11.14
CA ALA A 141 12.59 -23.29 12.42
C ALA A 141 11.69 -22.53 13.39
N LYS A 142 12.15 -22.32 14.62
CA LYS A 142 11.42 -21.46 15.57
C LYS A 142 11.48 -20.00 15.12
N SER A 143 12.63 -19.55 14.63
CA SER A 143 12.81 -18.26 13.96
C SER A 143 13.72 -18.38 12.74
N ILE A 144 13.56 -17.48 11.78
CA ILE A 144 14.36 -17.42 10.55
C ILE A 144 14.83 -15.99 10.34
N ALA A 145 16.15 -15.80 10.19
CA ALA A 145 16.76 -14.51 9.90
C ALA A 145 17.54 -14.57 8.58
N LEU A 146 17.24 -13.66 7.66
CA LEU A 146 17.96 -13.53 6.39
C LEU A 146 18.79 -12.24 6.40
N GLN A 147 20.05 -12.38 6.00
CA GLN A 147 21.04 -11.30 5.91
C GLN A 147 21.67 -11.19 4.51
N GLY A 148 21.35 -12.13 3.63
CA GLY A 148 21.91 -12.23 2.29
C GLY A 148 20.97 -12.96 1.33
N ALA A 149 21.51 -13.41 0.19
CA ALA A 149 20.70 -13.98 -0.86
C ALA A 149 20.21 -15.42 -0.55
N VAL A 150 18.95 -15.72 -0.83
CA VAL A 150 18.40 -17.07 -0.92
C VAL A 150 17.96 -17.28 -2.37
N THR A 151 18.78 -17.99 -3.15
CA THR A 151 18.54 -18.15 -4.60
C THR A 151 18.24 -19.60 -4.92
N ASN A 152 17.00 -19.88 -5.31
CA ASN A 152 16.65 -21.11 -6.00
C ASN A 152 16.60 -20.85 -7.51
N GLU A 153 17.57 -21.38 -8.24
CA GLU A 153 17.80 -21.14 -9.67
C GLU A 153 16.79 -21.86 -10.58
N PHE A 154 16.01 -22.81 -10.04
CA PHE A 154 15.04 -23.53 -10.82
C PHE A 154 13.89 -22.60 -11.26
N SER A 155 13.90 -22.20 -12.53
CA SER A 155 12.96 -21.23 -13.10
C SER A 155 11.65 -21.91 -13.55
N SER A 156 10.89 -22.46 -12.61
CA SER A 156 9.59 -23.09 -12.85
C SER A 156 8.55 -22.56 -11.86
N SER A 157 7.28 -22.47 -12.27
CA SER A 157 6.17 -22.16 -11.35
C SER A 157 5.97 -23.21 -10.25
N SER A 158 6.64 -24.36 -10.34
CA SER A 158 6.70 -25.40 -9.31
C SER A 158 7.85 -25.25 -8.31
N ALA A 159 8.89 -24.49 -8.68
CA ALA A 159 10.05 -24.25 -7.83
C ALA A 159 9.64 -23.40 -6.63
N LEU A 160 10.02 -23.82 -5.42
CA LEU A 160 9.56 -23.20 -4.20
C LEU A 160 10.73 -22.91 -3.25
N VAL A 161 10.72 -21.73 -2.66
CA VAL A 161 11.36 -21.45 -1.37
C VAL A 161 10.24 -21.24 -0.36
N ARG A 162 10.22 -22.03 0.71
CA ARG A 162 9.25 -21.87 1.80
C ARG A 162 9.95 -21.70 3.14
N MET A 163 9.46 -20.74 3.90
CA MET A 163 9.86 -20.46 5.27
C MET A 163 8.69 -20.79 6.20
N VAL A 164 8.90 -21.73 7.12
CA VAL A 164 7.93 -22.07 8.17
C VAL A 164 8.55 -21.74 9.51
N ALA A 165 8.01 -20.71 10.17
CA ALA A 165 8.57 -20.17 11.40
C ALA A 165 7.58 -20.25 12.57
N GLY A 166 8.05 -20.76 13.70
CA GLY A 166 7.25 -21.01 14.90
C GLY A 166 7.18 -22.50 15.26
N GLU A 167 6.41 -22.82 16.29
CA GLU A 167 6.11 -24.21 16.63
C GLU A 167 5.33 -24.88 15.52
N SER A 168 5.81 -26.01 15.03
CA SER A 168 5.17 -26.75 13.94
C SER A 168 5.54 -28.22 13.96
N THR A 169 4.66 -29.05 13.41
CA THR A 169 4.97 -30.41 13.00
C THR A 169 4.98 -30.45 11.48
N ALA A 170 6.08 -30.90 10.89
CA ALA A 170 6.22 -31.11 9.46
C ALA A 170 6.31 -32.62 9.18
N GLN A 171 5.41 -33.14 8.36
CA GLN A 171 5.37 -34.54 7.96
C GLN A 171 5.87 -34.65 6.52
N PHE A 172 7.03 -35.28 6.32
CA PHE A 172 7.62 -35.46 4.99
C PHE A 172 7.14 -36.76 4.36
N ASP A 173 6.55 -36.64 3.17
CA ASP A 173 6.26 -37.76 2.30
C ASP A 173 7.55 -38.17 1.58
N THR A 174 8.23 -39.15 2.15
CA THR A 174 9.51 -39.63 1.61
C THR A 174 9.36 -40.45 0.33
N ALA A 175 8.14 -40.81 -0.10
CA ALA A 175 7.90 -41.51 -1.36
C ALA A 175 8.04 -40.57 -2.57
N ALA A 176 7.90 -39.26 -2.35
CA ALA A 176 8.09 -38.25 -3.38
C ALA A 176 9.49 -38.38 -4.03
N SER A 177 9.51 -38.49 -5.36
CA SER A 177 10.76 -38.59 -6.10
C SER A 177 11.55 -37.28 -6.04
N PRO A 178 12.89 -37.32 -5.97
CA PRO A 178 13.76 -36.14 -6.10
C PRO A 178 13.65 -35.41 -7.45
N THR A 179 12.93 -35.98 -8.41
CA THR A 179 12.62 -35.36 -9.71
C THR A 179 11.16 -34.95 -9.85
N ASP A 180 10.32 -35.23 -8.85
CA ASP A 180 8.89 -34.92 -8.88
C ASP A 180 8.60 -33.52 -8.32
N ASN A 181 8.07 -32.66 -9.19
CA ASN A 181 7.69 -31.29 -8.88
C ASN A 181 6.17 -31.06 -8.85
N LEU A 182 5.36 -32.12 -8.97
CA LEU A 182 3.90 -32.05 -8.96
C LEU A 182 3.32 -32.48 -7.61
N THR A 183 3.98 -33.40 -6.91
CA THR A 183 3.52 -33.88 -5.60
C THR A 183 4.09 -33.02 -4.47
N PRO A 184 3.30 -32.62 -3.46
CA PRO A 184 3.81 -32.01 -2.23
C PRO A 184 4.80 -32.95 -1.52
N TRP A 185 5.93 -32.42 -1.06
CA TRP A 185 6.94 -33.23 -0.35
C TRP A 185 6.74 -33.21 1.17
N VAL A 186 6.06 -32.19 1.70
CA VAL A 186 5.91 -31.95 3.13
C VAL A 186 4.57 -31.29 3.43
N TYR A 187 3.97 -31.69 4.55
CA TYR A 187 2.71 -31.19 5.08
C TYR A 187 2.94 -30.60 6.47
N TYR A 188 2.23 -29.52 6.81
CA TYR A 188 2.46 -28.78 8.05
C TYR A 188 1.21 -28.73 8.92
N GLU A 189 1.44 -28.87 10.21
CA GLU A 189 0.49 -28.56 11.26
C GLU A 189 1.10 -27.51 12.20
N GLY A 190 0.36 -26.43 12.44
CA GLY A 190 0.79 -25.39 13.38
C GLY A 190 0.75 -25.86 14.83
N GLY A 191 1.69 -25.38 15.63
CA GLY A 191 1.68 -25.55 17.08
C GLY A 191 0.61 -24.71 17.77
N LYS A 192 0.68 -24.65 19.11
CA LYS A 192 -0.23 -23.85 19.94
C LYS A 192 0.44 -22.68 20.63
N ALA A 193 1.75 -22.49 20.43
CA ALA A 193 2.49 -21.41 21.04
C ALA A 193 1.97 -20.03 20.61
N ARG A 194 2.08 -19.09 21.55
CA ARG A 194 1.84 -17.67 21.34
C ARG A 194 3.16 -16.93 21.47
N SER A 195 3.37 -15.93 20.64
CA SER A 195 4.56 -15.09 20.65
C SER A 195 4.22 -13.72 20.08
N THR A 196 4.95 -12.69 20.52
CA THR A 196 4.91 -11.34 19.92
C THR A 196 6.23 -10.99 19.23
N ALA A 197 7.16 -11.96 19.13
CA ALA A 197 8.45 -11.77 18.49
C ALA A 197 8.32 -11.79 16.96
N LEU A 198 9.38 -11.37 16.26
CA LEU A 198 9.53 -11.62 14.84
C LEU A 198 9.89 -13.10 14.63
N ALA A 199 9.05 -13.83 13.90
CA ALA A 199 9.33 -15.20 13.51
C ALA A 199 10.20 -15.26 12.25
N VAL A 200 10.03 -14.28 11.36
CA VAL A 200 10.82 -14.13 10.12
C VAL A 200 11.29 -12.68 10.01
N ASP A 201 12.59 -12.49 9.86
CA ASP A 201 13.22 -11.16 9.73
C ASP A 201 14.19 -11.13 8.56
N LEU A 202 13.97 -10.23 7.60
CA LEU A 202 14.84 -10.00 6.45
C LEU A 202 15.42 -8.60 6.55
N ASN A 203 16.74 -8.49 6.53
CA ASN A 203 17.42 -7.20 6.48
C ASN A 203 17.34 -6.55 5.07
N ALA A 204 17.87 -5.33 4.95
CA ALA A 204 17.87 -4.56 3.71
C ALA A 204 18.54 -5.27 2.52
N ASP A 205 19.63 -5.98 2.80
CA ASP A 205 20.47 -6.64 1.80
C ASP A 205 19.96 -8.02 1.38
N SER A 206 18.94 -8.52 2.07
CA SER A 206 18.33 -9.82 1.80
C SER A 206 17.64 -9.83 0.46
N LYS A 207 17.86 -10.92 -0.30
CA LYS A 207 17.16 -11.16 -1.56
C LYS A 207 16.75 -12.63 -1.67
N VAL A 208 15.46 -12.90 -1.63
CA VAL A 208 14.90 -14.23 -1.89
C VAL A 208 14.42 -14.30 -3.34
N THR A 209 14.89 -15.28 -4.10
CA THR A 209 14.47 -15.50 -5.49
C THR A 209 14.18 -16.98 -5.69
N SER A 210 12.97 -17.28 -6.17
CA SER A 210 12.52 -18.64 -6.53
C SER A 210 11.33 -18.55 -7.49
N GLY A 211 10.91 -19.64 -8.10
CA GLY A 211 9.69 -19.66 -8.91
C GLY A 211 8.46 -19.21 -8.12
N ARG A 212 8.31 -19.70 -6.89
CA ARG A 212 7.31 -19.31 -5.89
C ARG A 212 7.98 -19.11 -4.53
N ILE A 213 7.38 -18.25 -3.72
CA ILE A 213 7.84 -18.01 -2.35
C ILE A 213 6.66 -18.14 -1.41
N GLU A 214 6.82 -18.90 -0.33
CA GLU A 214 5.80 -19.05 0.71
C GLU A 214 6.38 -18.80 2.11
N ILE A 215 5.65 -18.06 2.93
CA ILE A 215 5.98 -17.81 4.34
C ILE A 215 4.79 -18.21 5.20
N LEU A 216 5.00 -19.12 6.13
CA LEU A 216 4.01 -19.57 7.09
C LEU A 216 4.53 -19.32 8.50
N VAL A 217 3.88 -18.43 9.24
CA VAL A 217 4.15 -18.22 10.67
C VAL A 217 3.09 -18.95 11.48
N THR A 218 3.53 -19.90 12.31
CA THR A 218 2.65 -20.80 13.05
C THR A 218 2.45 -20.42 14.51
N ASP A 219 3.40 -19.70 15.12
CA ASP A 219 3.21 -19.11 16.45
C ASP A 219 2.13 -18.02 16.39
N GLN A 220 1.12 -18.13 17.25
CA GLN A 220 0.03 -17.17 17.32
C GLN A 220 0.53 -15.78 17.76
N GLY A 221 0.33 -14.77 16.92
CA GLY A 221 0.74 -13.38 17.17
C GLY A 221 2.15 -13.02 16.70
N ALA A 222 2.96 -13.98 16.27
CA ALA A 222 4.34 -13.71 15.87
C ALA A 222 4.39 -12.99 14.51
N GLY A 223 5.25 -11.99 14.38
CA GLY A 223 5.30 -11.10 13.23
C GLY A 223 6.29 -11.52 12.14
N VAL A 224 6.22 -10.82 11.00
CA VAL A 224 7.20 -10.87 9.92
C VAL A 224 7.68 -9.46 9.64
N ARG A 225 9.00 -9.28 9.51
CA ARG A 225 9.59 -8.03 9.02
C ARG A 225 10.38 -8.32 7.76
N ASN A 226 10.09 -7.58 6.70
CA ASN A 226 10.85 -7.62 5.47
C ASN A 226 11.36 -6.22 5.11
N GLN A 227 12.68 -6.07 5.10
CA GLN A 227 13.36 -4.87 4.61
C GLN A 227 14.06 -5.06 3.25
N GLY A 228 14.04 -6.29 2.74
CA GLY A 228 14.76 -6.73 1.55
C GLY A 228 13.83 -7.01 0.37
N GLN A 229 14.28 -7.89 -0.52
CA GLN A 229 13.60 -8.20 -1.77
C GLN A 229 13.13 -9.66 -1.80
N MET A 230 11.87 -9.88 -2.16
CA MET A 230 11.32 -11.21 -2.42
C MET A 230 10.74 -11.24 -3.83
N VAL A 231 11.27 -12.13 -4.67
CA VAL A 231 10.93 -12.20 -6.11
C VAL A 231 10.51 -13.63 -6.46
N ALA A 232 9.20 -13.85 -6.58
CA ALA A 232 8.61 -15.05 -7.16
C ALA A 232 8.62 -14.94 -8.70
N SER A 233 9.61 -15.55 -9.33
CA SER A 233 9.98 -15.32 -10.73
C SER A 233 9.08 -16.01 -11.75
N ALA A 234 8.20 -16.93 -11.35
CA ALA A 234 7.34 -17.69 -12.26
C ALA A 234 5.91 -17.92 -11.75
N GLY A 235 5.67 -17.83 -10.45
CA GLY A 235 4.37 -18.08 -9.84
C GLY A 235 4.08 -17.12 -8.70
N ASP A 236 3.48 -17.64 -7.63
CA ASP A 236 2.89 -16.85 -6.56
C ASP A 236 3.87 -16.51 -5.43
N PHE A 237 3.58 -15.41 -4.74
CA PHE A 237 4.06 -15.13 -3.39
C PHE A 237 2.91 -15.30 -2.40
N ARG A 238 3.11 -16.06 -1.31
CA ARG A 238 2.12 -16.19 -0.24
C ARG A 238 2.74 -15.98 1.13
N LEU A 239 2.05 -15.21 1.98
CA LEU A 239 2.40 -15.04 3.39
C LEU A 239 1.16 -15.27 4.24
N THR A 240 1.29 -16.07 5.29
CA THR A 240 0.26 -16.21 6.33
C THR A 240 0.89 -16.06 7.70
N SER A 241 0.36 -15.14 8.49
CA SER A 241 0.70 -14.90 9.89
C SER A 241 -0.54 -14.46 10.67
N THR A 242 -0.54 -14.65 11.98
CA THR A 242 -1.52 -14.07 12.91
C THR A 242 -0.93 -12.89 13.71
N GLY A 243 0.28 -12.46 13.35
CA GLY A 243 0.95 -11.29 13.88
C GLY A 243 0.99 -10.13 12.88
N GLN A 244 1.85 -9.15 13.17
CA GLN A 244 2.05 -7.99 12.30
C GLN A 244 3.02 -8.33 11.17
N LEU A 245 2.71 -7.88 9.96
CA LEU A 245 3.64 -7.80 8.84
C LEU A 245 4.14 -6.35 8.68
N GLU A 246 5.46 -6.17 8.67
CA GLU A 246 6.12 -4.91 8.35
C GLU A 246 6.97 -5.06 7.09
N GLN A 247 6.54 -4.43 6.01
CA GLN A 247 7.34 -4.23 4.80
C GLN A 247 7.98 -2.83 4.88
N ILE A 248 9.30 -2.75 5.03
CA ILE A 248 10.01 -1.48 5.23
C ILE A 248 11.00 -1.27 4.08
N GLY A 249 10.62 -0.44 3.11
CA GLY A 249 11.30 -0.35 1.83
C GLY A 249 11.26 -1.69 1.09
N GLY A 250 12.28 -1.96 0.29
CA GLY A 250 12.42 -3.22 -0.44
C GLY A 250 11.24 -3.52 -1.38
N LYS A 251 11.09 -4.79 -1.77
CA LYS A 251 9.99 -5.20 -2.64
C LYS A 251 9.55 -6.64 -2.44
N VAL A 252 8.27 -6.88 -2.66
CA VAL A 252 7.70 -8.21 -2.90
C VAL A 252 7.09 -8.20 -4.29
N GLN A 253 7.59 -9.08 -5.16
CA GLN A 253 7.13 -9.17 -6.54
C GLN A 253 6.84 -10.62 -6.91
N ALA A 254 5.72 -10.86 -7.58
CA ALA A 254 5.35 -12.17 -8.12
C ALA A 254 4.92 -12.05 -9.59
N GLN A 255 5.27 -13.03 -10.43
CA GLN A 255 4.67 -13.13 -11.77
C GLN A 255 3.20 -13.56 -11.71
N GLY A 256 2.85 -14.40 -10.74
CA GLY A 256 1.48 -14.76 -10.41
C GLY A 256 0.84 -13.74 -9.47
N GLN A 257 0.24 -14.22 -8.39
CA GLN A 257 -0.39 -13.38 -7.38
C GLN A 257 0.52 -13.13 -6.16
N VAL A 258 0.31 -11.99 -5.50
CA VAL A 258 0.79 -11.74 -4.14
C VAL A 258 -0.40 -11.88 -3.20
N ASP A 259 -0.36 -12.84 -2.28
CA ASP A 259 -1.42 -13.08 -1.31
C ASP A 259 -0.86 -13.03 0.11
N ILE A 260 -1.31 -12.04 0.90
CA ILE A 260 -0.81 -11.79 2.24
C ILE A 260 -1.98 -11.80 3.22
N ARG A 261 -1.88 -12.67 4.22
CA ARG A 261 -2.79 -12.72 5.36
C ARG A 261 -2.01 -12.46 6.65
N SER A 262 -2.41 -11.44 7.40
CA SER A 262 -1.78 -11.06 8.67
C SER A 262 -2.82 -10.54 9.65
N ARG A 263 -2.44 -10.31 10.91
CA ARG A 263 -3.27 -9.50 11.82
C ARG A 263 -3.28 -8.04 11.39
N ASP A 264 -2.10 -7.43 11.29
CA ASP A 264 -1.92 -6.07 10.77
C ASP A 264 -0.89 -6.08 9.64
N ILE A 265 -1.05 -5.20 8.66
CA ILE A 265 -0.13 -5.06 7.54
C ILE A 265 0.31 -3.60 7.43
N ALA A 266 1.62 -3.36 7.50
CA ALA A 266 2.22 -2.05 7.32
C ALA A 266 3.24 -2.08 6.18
N LEU A 267 3.06 -1.20 5.19
CA LEU A 267 4.04 -0.88 4.16
C LEU A 267 4.58 0.51 4.47
N VAL A 268 5.88 0.63 4.67
CA VAL A 268 6.53 1.88 5.05
C VAL A 268 7.73 2.10 4.14
N SER A 269 7.81 3.26 3.49
CA SER A 269 8.99 3.60 2.71
C SER A 269 10.19 3.94 3.60
N ARG A 270 11.41 3.63 3.15
CA ARG A 270 12.67 3.87 3.87
C ARG A 270 13.51 4.88 3.10
N GLY A 271 13.51 6.13 3.57
CA GLY A 271 14.14 7.22 2.81
C GLY A 271 13.51 7.29 1.41
N ASP A 272 14.34 7.22 0.37
CA ASP A 272 13.89 7.24 -1.03
C ASP A 272 13.44 5.86 -1.55
N GLU A 273 13.63 4.79 -0.77
CA GLU A 273 13.22 3.44 -1.13
C GLU A 273 11.73 3.22 -0.84
N THR A 274 10.94 3.20 -1.91
CA THR A 274 9.53 2.84 -1.86
C THR A 274 9.35 1.37 -1.48
N SER A 275 8.51 1.10 -0.49
CA SER A 275 8.01 -0.26 -0.24
C SER A 275 7.08 -0.69 -1.38
N LEU A 276 7.47 -1.69 -2.16
CA LEU A 276 6.69 -2.18 -3.32
C LEU A 276 6.07 -3.55 -3.06
N LEU A 277 4.76 -3.68 -3.29
CA LEU A 277 4.08 -4.96 -3.51
C LEU A 277 3.53 -4.99 -4.94
N ALA A 278 4.01 -5.92 -5.76
CA ALA A 278 3.64 -6.01 -7.17
C ALA A 278 3.32 -7.44 -7.61
N ALA A 279 2.26 -7.61 -8.38
CA ALA A 279 1.87 -8.90 -8.95
C ALA A 279 1.63 -8.80 -10.46
N GLY A 280 2.08 -9.81 -11.22
CA GLY A 280 1.74 -10.00 -12.63
C GLY A 280 0.30 -10.44 -12.86
N SER A 281 -0.40 -10.86 -11.80
CA SER A 281 -1.86 -11.02 -11.76
C SER A 281 -2.48 -10.08 -10.73
N ARG A 282 -2.67 -10.53 -9.48
CA ARG A 282 -3.42 -9.81 -8.44
C ARG A 282 -2.60 -9.63 -7.16
N VAL A 283 -2.77 -8.49 -6.49
CA VAL A 283 -2.33 -8.32 -5.10
C VAL A 283 -3.54 -8.38 -4.17
N ARG A 284 -3.52 -9.32 -3.22
CA ARG A 284 -4.52 -9.42 -2.15
C ARG A 284 -3.84 -9.28 -0.79
N LEU A 285 -4.26 -8.26 -0.04
CA LEU A 285 -3.90 -8.08 1.37
C LEU A 285 -5.16 -8.29 2.21
N GLN A 286 -5.10 -9.22 3.15
CA GLN A 286 -6.17 -9.51 4.09
C GLN A 286 -5.65 -9.36 5.52
N ALA A 287 -6.12 -8.34 6.22
CA ALA A 287 -5.79 -8.06 7.61
C ALA A 287 -7.01 -8.27 8.52
N GLU A 288 -6.81 -8.91 9.67
CA GLU A 288 -7.84 -8.95 10.72
C GLU A 288 -8.03 -7.58 11.37
N GLY A 289 -6.91 -6.86 11.55
CA GLY A 289 -6.81 -5.48 12.01
C GLY A 289 -6.61 -4.51 10.84
N ALA A 290 -5.62 -3.64 10.92
CA ALA A 290 -5.46 -2.53 9.99
C ALA A 290 -4.51 -2.83 8.82
N ILE A 291 -4.73 -2.15 7.69
CA ILE A 291 -3.77 -2.05 6.59
C ILE A 291 -3.30 -0.60 6.51
N ARG A 292 -1.97 -0.38 6.56
CA ARG A 292 -1.36 0.94 6.48
C ARG A 292 -0.33 0.95 5.36
N ASN A 293 -0.61 1.70 4.29
CA ASN A 293 0.34 2.01 3.23
C ASN A 293 0.87 3.44 3.42
N LEU A 294 2.08 3.56 3.96
CA LEU A 294 2.74 4.81 4.32
C LEU A 294 3.89 5.09 3.35
N GLY A 295 3.54 5.63 2.19
CA GLY A 295 4.49 5.99 1.12
C GLY A 295 4.83 4.85 0.15
N GLY A 296 4.19 3.67 0.27
CA GLY A 296 4.45 2.51 -0.57
C GLY A 296 3.61 2.45 -1.86
N GLU A 297 3.98 1.50 -2.73
CA GLU A 297 3.27 1.18 -3.97
C GLU A 297 2.68 -0.24 -3.89
N ILE A 298 1.38 -0.36 -4.19
CA ILE A 298 0.66 -1.63 -4.30
C ILE A 298 0.10 -1.71 -5.72
N SER A 299 0.59 -2.65 -6.54
CA SER A 299 0.21 -2.74 -7.94
C SER A 299 -0.15 -4.17 -8.39
N GLY A 300 -1.32 -4.30 -9.02
CA GLY A 300 -1.78 -5.53 -9.65
C GLY A 300 -2.06 -5.32 -11.13
N GLN A 301 -1.93 -6.37 -11.94
CA GLN A 301 -2.29 -6.35 -13.35
C GLN A 301 -3.77 -6.58 -13.56
N GLN A 302 -4.24 -7.80 -13.33
CA GLN A 302 -5.57 -8.26 -13.71
C GLN A 302 -6.23 -9.06 -12.56
N GLY A 303 -7.55 -8.99 -12.50
CA GLY A 303 -8.34 -9.82 -11.58
C GLY A 303 -8.26 -11.30 -11.92
N VAL A 304 -8.29 -12.16 -10.92
CA VAL A 304 -8.30 -13.62 -11.08
C VAL A 304 -9.52 -14.17 -10.36
N GLY A 305 -10.45 -14.81 -11.07
CA GLY A 305 -11.68 -15.38 -10.51
C GLY A 305 -12.94 -14.96 -11.27
N GLU A 306 -14.12 -15.27 -10.72
CA GLU A 306 -15.42 -14.83 -11.26
C GLU A 306 -15.69 -13.34 -10.94
N ALA A 307 -16.61 -12.72 -11.71
CA ALA A 307 -16.72 -11.28 -11.93
C ALA A 307 -16.86 -10.38 -10.67
N GLU A 308 -17.35 -10.88 -9.54
CA GLU A 308 -17.50 -10.06 -8.32
C GLU A 308 -16.23 -9.95 -7.46
N ASP A 309 -15.25 -10.85 -7.63
CA ASP A 309 -13.98 -10.87 -6.86
C ASP A 309 -12.73 -10.64 -7.75
N ALA A 310 -12.92 -10.45 -9.05
CA ALA A 310 -11.86 -10.26 -10.04
C ALA A 310 -11.30 -8.81 -10.03
N HIS A 311 -10.73 -8.40 -8.90
CA HIS A 311 -9.98 -7.15 -8.78
C HIS A 311 -8.47 -7.38 -8.96
N ALA A 312 -7.78 -6.45 -9.62
CA ALA A 312 -6.32 -6.45 -9.72
C ALA A 312 -5.67 -6.19 -8.35
N VAL A 313 -6.29 -5.34 -7.52
CA VAL A 313 -5.86 -5.08 -6.14
C VAL A 313 -7.05 -5.23 -5.20
N VAL A 314 -6.87 -6.04 -4.15
CA VAL A 314 -7.84 -6.23 -3.06
C VAL A 314 -7.17 -5.92 -1.73
N LEU A 315 -7.64 -4.90 -1.03
CA LEU A 315 -7.30 -4.63 0.36
C LEU A 315 -8.52 -4.89 1.23
N LYS A 316 -8.47 -5.91 2.08
CA LYS A 316 -9.52 -6.24 3.03
C LYS A 316 -9.00 -6.15 4.45
N ALA A 317 -9.55 -5.24 5.25
CA ALA A 317 -9.17 -5.00 6.63
C ALA A 317 -10.38 -5.16 7.56
N GLY A 318 -10.25 -5.88 8.67
CA GLY A 318 -11.26 -5.83 9.74
C GLY A 318 -11.20 -4.51 10.53
N GLY A 319 -10.03 -3.88 10.57
CA GLY A 319 -9.80 -2.51 11.02
C GLY A 319 -9.88 -1.48 9.90
N GLY A 320 -9.17 -0.36 10.05
CA GLY A 320 -9.10 0.72 9.06
C GLY A 320 -8.06 0.48 7.96
N ILE A 321 -8.25 1.15 6.82
CA ILE A 321 -7.26 1.23 5.74
C ILE A 321 -6.72 2.67 5.71
N GLU A 322 -5.43 2.84 5.96
CA GLU A 322 -4.73 4.12 5.79
C GLU A 322 -3.81 4.04 4.57
N HIS A 323 -4.02 4.94 3.60
CA HIS A 323 -3.19 5.09 2.41
C HIS A 323 -2.68 6.53 2.36
N ARG A 324 -1.42 6.73 2.76
CA ARG A 324 -0.88 8.07 3.01
C ARG A 324 0.49 8.22 2.37
N THR A 325 0.72 9.38 1.75
CA THR A 325 2.08 9.87 1.48
C THR A 325 2.55 10.70 2.66
N PRO A 326 3.63 10.29 3.36
CA PRO A 326 4.25 11.15 4.37
C PRO A 326 4.69 12.48 3.75
N VAL A 327 4.49 13.58 4.47
CA VAL A 327 4.87 14.92 3.99
C VAL A 327 6.37 14.95 3.67
N GLY A 328 6.73 15.43 2.48
CA GLY A 328 8.12 15.52 2.03
C GLY A 328 8.67 14.20 1.47
N ALA A 329 7.87 13.16 1.32
CA ALA A 329 8.28 11.95 0.63
C ALA A 329 8.58 12.22 -0.85
N ALA A 330 9.68 11.65 -1.36
CA ALA A 330 10.11 11.82 -2.74
C ALA A 330 9.13 11.22 -3.77
N LYS A 331 8.32 10.25 -3.36
CA LYS A 331 7.34 9.56 -4.19
C LYS A 331 5.98 9.49 -3.51
N THR A 332 4.94 9.67 -4.30
CA THR A 332 3.55 9.53 -3.85
C THR A 332 3.23 8.07 -3.56
N ALA A 333 2.53 7.81 -2.44
CA ALA A 333 1.94 6.51 -2.18
C ALA A 333 0.91 6.19 -3.27
N LEU A 334 0.98 4.98 -3.82
CA LEU A 334 0.16 4.56 -4.97
C LEU A 334 -0.50 3.20 -4.72
N ILE A 335 -1.81 3.13 -4.98
CA ILE A 335 -2.52 1.87 -5.21
C ILE A 335 -2.94 1.86 -6.68
N PHE A 336 -2.56 0.82 -7.44
CA PHE A 336 -2.78 0.80 -8.88
C PHE A 336 -3.27 -0.55 -9.42
N GLY A 337 -4.48 -0.56 -9.99
CA GLY A 337 -4.97 -1.63 -10.87
C GLY A 337 -4.67 -1.32 -12.33
N LYS A 338 -3.72 -2.02 -12.94
CA LYS A 338 -3.21 -1.72 -14.30
C LYS A 338 -4.14 -2.13 -15.43
N GLU A 339 -4.84 -3.25 -15.28
CA GLU A 339 -5.79 -3.78 -16.27
C GLU A 339 -7.11 -4.25 -15.64
N GLY A 340 -7.18 -4.29 -14.30
CA GLY A 340 -8.37 -4.65 -13.54
C GLY A 340 -8.74 -3.62 -12.48
N SER A 341 -9.87 -3.87 -11.83
CA SER A 341 -10.44 -2.96 -10.83
C SER A 341 -9.70 -3.01 -9.49
N VAL A 342 -9.93 -2.00 -8.66
CA VAL A 342 -9.35 -1.87 -7.32
C VAL A 342 -10.48 -1.92 -6.29
N LEU A 343 -10.32 -2.77 -5.27
CA LEU A 343 -11.25 -2.90 -4.13
C LEU A 343 -10.53 -2.58 -2.82
N LEU A 344 -11.09 -1.64 -2.06
CA LEU A 344 -10.75 -1.38 -0.66
C LEU A 344 -12.00 -1.68 0.19
N ASP A 345 -11.90 -2.68 1.07
CA ASP A 345 -12.98 -3.12 1.95
C ASP A 345 -12.52 -3.08 3.41
N SER A 346 -13.08 -2.14 4.17
CA SER A 346 -12.66 -1.80 5.53
C SER A 346 -13.81 -2.01 6.51
N GLY A 347 -13.54 -2.79 7.56
CA GLY A 347 -14.43 -2.93 8.73
C GLY A 347 -14.50 -1.66 9.58
N GLN A 348 -13.71 -0.64 9.26
CA GLN A 348 -13.78 0.72 9.79
C GLN A 348 -13.82 1.73 8.63
N GLY A 349 -12.98 2.76 8.66
CA GLY A 349 -12.88 3.79 7.63
C GLY A 349 -11.76 3.54 6.62
N VAL A 350 -11.73 4.37 5.58
CA VAL A 350 -10.63 4.44 4.62
C VAL A 350 -10.12 5.88 4.57
N ASP A 351 -8.86 6.08 4.91
CA ASP A 351 -8.18 7.37 4.85
C ASP A 351 -7.18 7.38 3.69
N SER A 352 -7.46 8.14 2.64
CA SER A 352 -6.52 8.41 1.55
C SER A 352 -6.01 9.85 1.65
N ILE A 353 -4.76 10.02 2.06
CA ILE A 353 -4.23 11.34 2.44
C ILE A 353 -2.97 11.63 1.64
N ASN A 354 -2.98 12.71 0.85
CA ASN A 354 -1.89 13.09 -0.03
C ASN A 354 -1.45 11.93 -0.96
N ALA A 355 -2.37 11.03 -1.30
CA ALA A 355 -2.05 9.73 -1.91
C ALA A 355 -2.91 9.46 -3.14
N ARG A 356 -2.45 8.52 -3.98
CA ARG A 356 -3.13 8.21 -5.24
C ARG A 356 -3.70 6.81 -5.24
N ILE A 357 -4.95 6.70 -5.70
CA ILE A 357 -5.60 5.43 -6.04
C ILE A 357 -5.98 5.51 -7.51
N VAL A 358 -5.41 4.62 -8.32
CA VAL A 358 -5.62 4.59 -9.76
C VAL A 358 -6.16 3.22 -10.16
N SER A 359 -7.20 3.20 -10.96
CA SER A 359 -7.78 1.98 -11.52
C SER A 359 -8.00 2.18 -13.02
N ASN A 360 -7.47 1.28 -13.83
CA ASN A 360 -7.78 1.26 -15.27
C ASN A 360 -9.10 0.53 -15.58
N SER A 361 -9.87 0.19 -14.54
CA SER A 361 -11.24 -0.31 -14.61
C SER A 361 -12.05 0.41 -13.53
N ASP A 362 -12.88 -0.30 -12.75
CA ASP A 362 -13.65 0.28 -11.65
C ASP A 362 -12.81 0.49 -10.39
N LEU A 363 -13.19 1.48 -9.57
CA LEU A 363 -12.70 1.67 -8.21
C LEU A 363 -13.87 1.49 -7.23
N VAL A 364 -13.73 0.55 -6.31
CA VAL A 364 -14.74 0.26 -5.29
C VAL A 364 -14.14 0.46 -3.90
N ILE A 365 -14.76 1.33 -3.10
CA ILE A 365 -14.36 1.60 -1.72
C ILE A 365 -15.56 1.37 -0.81
N ARG A 366 -15.38 0.50 0.18
CA ARG A 366 -16.38 0.16 1.20
C ARG A 366 -15.75 0.40 2.58
N GLY A 367 -16.34 1.32 3.33
CA GLY A 367 -16.02 1.55 4.74
C GLY A 367 -17.26 1.36 5.60
N ALA A 368 -17.14 0.63 6.71
CA ALA A 368 -18.18 0.59 7.73
C ALA A 368 -18.28 1.92 8.52
N ALA A 369 -17.21 2.72 8.53
CA ALA A 369 -17.14 4.05 9.12
C ALA A 369 -16.87 5.12 8.03
N ASP A 370 -16.06 6.13 8.34
CA ASP A 370 -15.87 7.29 7.47
C ASP A 370 -14.83 6.99 6.36
N VAL A 371 -15.10 7.49 5.16
CA VAL A 371 -14.20 7.39 4.01
C VAL A 371 -13.76 8.79 3.61
N ARG A 372 -12.44 9.02 3.55
CA ARG A 372 -11.85 10.33 3.33
C ARG A 372 -10.82 10.30 2.21
N ASN A 373 -10.92 11.29 1.32
CA ASN A 373 -9.93 11.66 0.32
C ASN A 373 -9.45 13.08 0.64
N GLU A 374 -8.20 13.26 1.05
CA GLU A 374 -7.71 14.55 1.57
C GLU A 374 -6.35 14.95 1.02
N SER A 375 -6.29 16.14 0.41
CA SER A 375 -5.04 16.89 0.22
C SER A 375 -4.87 17.83 1.40
N VAL A 376 -3.93 17.55 2.30
CA VAL A 376 -3.83 18.25 3.59
C VAL A 376 -3.54 19.73 3.40
N HIS A 377 -4.34 20.58 4.04
CA HIS A 377 -4.18 22.03 4.08
C HIS A 377 -3.61 22.49 5.43
N ILE A 378 -2.64 23.39 5.38
CA ILE A 378 -2.08 24.08 6.54
C ILE A 378 -2.69 25.48 6.56
N ALA A 379 -3.42 25.79 7.63
CA ALA A 379 -4.06 27.10 7.78
C ALA A 379 -3.02 28.22 7.91
N GLY A 380 -3.26 29.32 7.20
CA GLY A 380 -2.43 30.53 7.27
C GLY A 380 -2.71 31.38 8.52
N ALA A 381 -1.96 32.46 8.66
CA ALA A 381 -2.08 33.40 9.78
C ALA A 381 -3.41 34.17 9.83
N GLY A 382 -4.22 34.11 8.77
CA GLY A 382 -5.50 34.82 8.68
C GLY A 382 -5.31 36.31 8.37
N LEU A 383 -6.25 37.13 8.84
CA LEU A 383 -6.24 38.58 8.61
C LEU A 383 -5.28 39.30 9.56
N GLU A 384 -4.37 40.09 8.99
CA GLU A 384 -3.51 41.03 9.70
C GLU A 384 -3.77 42.45 9.16
N ASP A 385 -4.25 43.35 10.02
CA ASP A 385 -4.36 44.78 9.74
C ASP A 385 -3.12 45.50 10.30
N TRP A 386 -2.54 46.44 9.55
CA TRP A 386 -1.41 47.23 10.01
C TRP A 386 -1.55 48.71 9.66
N ALA A 387 -1.04 49.57 10.54
CA ALA A 387 -1.02 51.01 10.33
C ALA A 387 0.21 51.64 10.98
N SER A 388 0.82 52.62 10.30
CA SER A 388 1.91 53.43 10.84
C SER A 388 1.76 54.88 10.41
N HIS A 389 2.12 55.79 11.32
CA HIS A 389 1.93 57.22 11.14
C HIS A 389 3.19 57.97 11.56
N SER A 390 3.60 58.93 10.73
CA SER A 390 4.64 59.92 10.99
C SER A 390 4.16 61.29 10.49
N VAL A 391 4.89 62.36 10.80
CA VAL A 391 4.52 63.77 10.52
C VAL A 391 4.13 63.98 9.05
N PHE A 392 4.81 63.32 8.11
CA PHE A 392 4.58 63.51 6.66
C PHE A 392 4.09 62.25 5.94
N LYS A 393 4.03 61.09 6.62
CA LYS A 393 3.77 59.80 6.00
C LYS A 393 2.76 59.00 6.80
N ARG A 394 1.70 58.55 6.13
CA ARG A 394 0.71 57.62 6.69
C ARG A 394 0.72 56.36 5.85
N ARG A 395 0.84 55.21 6.49
CA ARG A 395 0.72 53.92 5.83
C ARG A 395 -0.33 53.09 6.55
N LYS A 396 -1.21 52.45 5.79
CA LYS A 396 -2.16 51.47 6.29
C LYS A 396 -2.30 50.36 5.27
N GLY A 397 -2.65 49.18 5.74
CA GLY A 397 -2.86 48.03 4.88
C GLY A 397 -3.46 46.88 5.64
N TYR A 398 -3.78 45.84 4.89
CA TYR A 398 -4.20 44.57 5.45
C TYR A 398 -3.70 43.45 4.55
N SER A 399 -3.39 42.31 5.15
CA SER A 399 -3.06 41.08 4.45
C SER A 399 -3.93 39.95 4.99
N VAL A 400 -4.30 39.02 4.13
CA VAL A 400 -4.96 37.78 4.53
C VAL A 400 -4.11 36.63 4.02
N ASP A 401 -3.70 35.77 4.93
CA ASP A 401 -3.03 34.52 4.64
C ASP A 401 -4.00 33.35 4.84
N MET A 402 -4.35 32.69 3.74
CA MET A 402 -5.22 31.51 3.70
C MET A 402 -4.44 30.21 3.90
N GLY A 403 -3.11 30.27 3.91
CA GLY A 403 -2.23 29.11 4.09
C GLY A 403 -1.90 28.39 2.79
N GLU A 404 -1.46 27.14 2.91
CA GLU A 404 -0.90 26.36 1.81
C GLU A 404 -1.24 24.87 1.92
N LEU A 405 -0.95 24.09 0.88
CA LEU A 405 -1.01 22.64 0.97
C LEU A 405 0.24 22.12 1.70
N ALA A 406 0.06 21.16 2.60
CA ALA A 406 1.16 20.54 3.33
C ALA A 406 2.14 19.82 2.39
N ASP A 407 1.64 19.30 1.27
CA ASP A 407 2.46 18.69 0.23
C ASP A 407 1.87 18.95 -1.17
N PRO A 408 2.25 20.06 -1.83
CA PRO A 408 1.71 20.44 -3.13
C PRO A 408 2.02 19.42 -4.25
N ALA A 409 3.11 18.65 -4.10
CA ALA A 409 3.54 17.65 -5.09
C ALA A 409 2.71 16.35 -4.99
N ASN A 410 2.25 16.02 -3.79
CA ASN A 410 1.54 14.79 -3.49
C ASN A 410 0.09 15.08 -3.08
N GLN A 411 -0.72 15.61 -3.99
CA GLN A 411 -2.16 15.79 -3.77
C GLN A 411 -2.92 14.45 -3.87
N ALA A 412 -4.10 14.40 -3.25
CA ALA A 412 -4.93 13.21 -3.21
C ALA A 412 -5.79 13.06 -4.47
N TYR A 413 -5.60 11.94 -5.18
CA TYR A 413 -6.31 11.63 -6.42
C TYR A 413 -6.86 10.21 -6.41
N TRP A 414 -8.15 10.09 -6.67
CA TRP A 414 -8.81 8.84 -7.02
C TRP A 414 -9.22 8.90 -8.48
N VAL A 415 -8.71 7.98 -9.28
CA VAL A 415 -8.98 7.94 -10.72
C VAL A 415 -9.38 6.53 -11.11
N ALA A 416 -10.55 6.41 -11.73
CA ALA A 416 -11.00 5.19 -12.39
C ALA A 416 -11.23 5.46 -13.88
N GLN A 417 -10.84 4.52 -14.74
CA GLN A 417 -11.31 4.55 -16.14
C GLN A 417 -12.79 4.20 -16.21
N GLY A 418 -13.20 3.16 -15.46
CA GLY A 418 -14.60 2.79 -15.26
C GLY A 418 -15.25 3.58 -14.14
N ASN A 419 -16.15 2.94 -13.39
CA ASN A 419 -16.95 3.56 -12.35
C ASN A 419 -16.16 3.78 -11.06
N VAL A 420 -16.51 4.83 -10.31
CA VAL A 420 -16.11 4.98 -8.91
C VAL A 420 -17.32 4.71 -8.03
N GLN A 421 -17.21 3.76 -7.10
CA GLN A 421 -18.28 3.39 -6.17
C GLN A 421 -17.78 3.50 -4.73
N VAL A 422 -18.48 4.28 -3.91
CA VAL A 422 -18.14 4.49 -2.50
C VAL A 422 -19.34 4.18 -1.61
N LYS A 423 -19.13 3.36 -0.58
CA LYS A 423 -20.07 3.15 0.54
C LYS A 423 -19.41 3.49 1.86
N ALA A 424 -20.02 4.34 2.67
CA ALA A 424 -19.46 4.81 3.94
C ALA A 424 -20.54 5.26 4.95
N ARG A 425 -20.15 5.50 6.20
CA ARG A 425 -20.96 6.30 7.14
C ARG A 425 -20.98 7.76 6.70
N ASN A 426 -19.80 8.37 6.59
CA ASN A 426 -19.59 9.69 6.00
C ASN A 426 -18.58 9.60 4.86
N PHE A 427 -18.77 10.39 3.80
CA PHE A 427 -17.78 10.56 2.74
C PHE A 427 -17.27 12.00 2.72
N SER A 428 -15.95 12.19 2.76
CA SER A 428 -15.31 13.51 2.73
C SER A 428 -14.25 13.59 1.64
N ASN A 429 -14.43 14.49 0.68
CA ASN A 429 -13.45 14.86 -0.33
C ASN A 429 -12.94 16.28 -0.04
N LEU A 430 -11.79 16.39 0.62
CA LEU A 430 -11.24 17.63 1.18
C LEU A 430 -9.96 18.02 0.42
N GLY A 431 -10.06 18.96 -0.52
CA GLY A 431 -8.95 19.28 -1.41
C GLY A 431 -8.51 18.12 -2.31
N GLY A 432 -9.25 17.01 -2.30
CA GLY A 432 -8.99 15.85 -3.12
C GLY A 432 -9.69 15.92 -4.48
N HIS A 433 -9.30 14.98 -5.34
CA HIS A 433 -9.87 14.80 -6.67
C HIS A 433 -10.44 13.39 -6.80
N VAL A 434 -11.67 13.27 -7.31
CA VAL A 434 -12.32 11.99 -7.60
C VAL A 434 -12.82 11.99 -9.04
N PHE A 435 -12.23 11.16 -9.89
CA PHE A 435 -12.48 11.15 -11.32
C PHE A 435 -12.88 9.76 -11.83
N SER A 436 -13.92 9.73 -12.65
CA SER A 436 -14.30 8.60 -13.49
C SER A 436 -14.24 9.05 -14.95
N ASN A 437 -13.30 8.51 -15.71
CA ASN A 437 -12.98 9.01 -17.05
C ASN A 437 -13.95 8.53 -18.14
N GLN A 438 -14.54 7.35 -17.98
CA GLN A 438 -15.48 6.75 -18.94
C GLN A 438 -16.76 6.22 -18.29
N GLY A 439 -16.87 6.26 -16.96
CA GLY A 439 -18.02 5.75 -16.21
C GLY A 439 -18.72 6.83 -15.38
N GLY A 440 -19.53 6.35 -14.43
CA GLY A 440 -20.20 7.17 -13.44
C GLY A 440 -19.52 7.15 -12.07
N ILE A 441 -19.91 8.08 -11.21
CA ILE A 441 -19.54 8.12 -9.80
C ILE A 441 -20.78 7.87 -8.96
N LYS A 442 -20.76 6.85 -8.11
CA LYS A 442 -21.82 6.54 -7.15
C LYS A 442 -21.28 6.62 -5.72
N ILE A 443 -21.85 7.51 -4.92
CA ILE A 443 -21.50 7.69 -3.50
C ILE A 443 -22.74 7.45 -2.64
N GLU A 444 -22.67 6.47 -1.75
CA GLU A 444 -23.72 6.14 -0.79
C GLU A 444 -23.18 6.31 0.63
N ALA A 445 -23.56 7.41 1.28
CA ALA A 445 -23.24 7.70 2.68
C ALA A 445 -24.47 7.52 3.58
N GLN A 446 -24.29 7.01 4.79
CA GLN A 446 -25.37 6.88 5.77
C GLN A 446 -25.77 8.24 6.35
N GLU A 447 -24.80 9.13 6.58
CA GLU A 447 -25.00 10.41 7.27
C GLU A 447 -24.74 11.59 6.33
N SER A 448 -23.48 11.84 5.96
CA SER A 448 -23.13 13.04 5.19
C SER A 448 -22.13 12.80 4.07
N VAL A 449 -22.21 13.67 3.06
CA VAL A 449 -21.24 13.80 1.98
C VAL A 449 -20.73 15.24 1.98
N VAL A 450 -19.42 15.41 2.14
CA VAL A 450 -18.76 16.71 2.09
C VAL A 450 -17.75 16.74 0.96
N THR A 451 -17.88 17.73 0.07
CA THR A 451 -16.87 18.07 -0.92
C THR A 451 -16.40 19.48 -0.65
N LYS A 452 -15.10 19.68 -0.48
CA LYS A 452 -14.53 20.97 -0.14
C LYS A 452 -13.28 21.27 -0.95
N ALA A 453 -13.20 22.45 -1.55
CA ALA A 453 -11.93 22.98 -2.07
C ALA A 453 -11.21 23.79 -0.97
N HIS A 454 -9.88 23.72 -0.93
CA HIS A 454 -9.08 24.52 0.00
C HIS A 454 -8.74 25.87 -0.61
N SER A 455 -8.99 26.95 0.14
CA SER A 455 -8.43 28.27 -0.15
C SER A 455 -6.96 28.30 0.27
N ILE A 456 -6.06 28.61 -0.66
CA ILE A 456 -4.62 28.75 -0.41
C ILE A 456 -4.11 30.11 -0.91
N GLY A 457 -2.90 30.48 -0.51
CA GLY A 457 -2.28 31.75 -0.84
C GLY A 457 -2.86 32.88 0.01
N GLY A 458 -3.01 34.05 -0.58
CA GLY A 458 -3.49 35.21 0.15
C GLY A 458 -3.64 36.45 -0.73
N PHE A 459 -4.02 37.54 -0.09
CA PHE A 459 -4.08 38.85 -0.72
C PHE A 459 -3.65 39.94 0.23
N GLU A 460 -3.09 41.00 -0.33
CA GLU A 460 -2.61 42.14 0.43
C GLU A 460 -3.03 43.44 -0.23
N TYR A 461 -3.39 44.41 0.61
CA TYR A 461 -3.61 45.80 0.26
C TYR A 461 -2.68 46.70 1.05
N ARG A 462 -2.02 47.64 0.36
CA ARG A 462 -1.21 48.68 0.99
C ARG A 462 -1.59 50.05 0.45
N GLN A 463 -1.75 51.01 1.36
CA GLN A 463 -1.88 52.43 1.06
C GLN A 463 -0.77 53.20 1.78
N SER A 464 -0.02 54.02 1.03
CA SER A 464 0.99 54.93 1.56
C SER A 464 0.72 56.34 1.05
N CYS A 465 0.42 57.27 1.95
CA CYS A 465 0.22 58.68 1.64
C CYS A 465 1.39 59.52 2.12
N PHE A 466 1.89 60.40 1.24
CA PHE A 466 2.84 61.47 1.56
C PHE A 466 2.15 62.80 1.31
N LEU A 467 1.96 63.61 2.36
CA LEU A 467 1.08 64.78 2.32
C LEU A 467 -0.31 64.43 1.75
N PHE A 468 -0.64 64.91 0.55
CA PHE A 468 -1.92 64.70 -0.16
C PHE A 468 -1.85 63.64 -1.26
N VAL A 469 -0.67 63.08 -1.57
CA VAL A 469 -0.50 62.06 -2.63
C VAL A 469 -0.50 60.67 -2.01
N CYS A 470 -1.44 59.82 -2.43
CA CYS A 470 -1.57 58.45 -1.93
C CYS A 470 -1.25 57.42 -3.00
N ARG A 471 -0.30 56.53 -2.71
CA ARG A 471 -0.03 55.36 -3.53
C ARG A 471 -0.73 54.14 -2.94
N ARG A 472 -1.60 53.51 -3.72
CA ARG A 472 -2.27 52.25 -3.37
C ARG A 472 -1.74 51.11 -4.23
N THR A 473 -1.47 49.98 -3.62
CA THR A 473 -1.05 48.74 -4.27
C THR A 473 -1.82 47.58 -3.67
N ALA A 474 -2.22 46.62 -4.48
CA ALA A 474 -2.77 45.38 -4.00
C ALA A 474 -2.21 44.22 -4.82
N SER A 475 -2.16 43.03 -4.23
CA SER A 475 -1.79 41.78 -4.88
C SER A 475 -2.66 40.66 -4.34
N SER A 476 -2.95 39.67 -5.17
CA SER A 476 -3.59 38.43 -4.75
C SER A 476 -2.96 37.28 -5.51
N ASN A 477 -2.65 36.20 -4.80
CA ASN A 477 -2.31 34.89 -5.36
C ASN A 477 -3.27 33.81 -4.82
N GLU A 478 -4.42 34.21 -4.28
CA GLU A 478 -5.40 33.30 -3.72
C GLU A 478 -5.95 32.36 -4.80
N ALA A 479 -6.07 31.08 -4.45
CA ALA A 479 -6.63 30.05 -5.31
C ALA A 479 -7.46 29.03 -4.50
N LEU A 480 -8.42 28.40 -5.17
CA LEU A 480 -9.10 27.21 -4.69
C LEU A 480 -8.41 25.97 -5.28
N VAL A 481 -8.05 25.03 -4.42
CA VAL A 481 -7.39 23.78 -4.84
C VAL A 481 -8.21 22.57 -4.40
N GLY A 482 -8.36 21.61 -5.33
CA GLY A 482 -9.06 20.36 -5.11
C GLY A 482 -10.57 20.49 -4.94
N GLY A 483 -11.18 19.56 -4.21
CA GLY A 483 -12.63 19.53 -3.98
C GLY A 483 -13.40 19.17 -5.25
N GLN A 484 -12.83 18.32 -6.10
CA GLN A 484 -13.40 17.98 -7.40
C GLN A 484 -13.95 16.56 -7.42
N ILE A 485 -15.16 16.42 -7.98
CA ILE A 485 -15.80 15.15 -8.31
C ILE A 485 -16.25 15.24 -9.76
N MET A 486 -15.70 14.43 -10.67
CA MET A 486 -16.03 14.48 -12.09
C MET A 486 -16.33 13.09 -12.64
N GLY A 487 -17.58 12.86 -13.02
CA GLY A 487 -18.02 11.65 -13.73
C GLY A 487 -18.25 11.93 -15.21
N ALA A 488 -17.66 11.14 -16.10
CA ALA A 488 -17.88 11.25 -17.53
C ALA A 488 -19.32 10.89 -17.95
N GLU A 489 -19.95 9.98 -17.21
CA GLU A 489 -21.36 9.62 -17.39
C GLU A 489 -22.25 10.29 -16.34
N SER A 490 -22.59 9.59 -15.26
CA SER A 490 -23.44 10.12 -14.18
C SER A 490 -22.66 10.44 -12.91
N VAL A 491 -23.22 11.29 -12.07
CA VAL A 491 -22.83 11.43 -10.66
C VAL A 491 -24.06 11.26 -9.80
N ASP A 492 -24.09 10.19 -9.00
CA ASP A 492 -25.20 9.84 -8.13
C ASP A 492 -24.74 9.83 -6.68
N ILE A 493 -25.19 10.81 -5.89
CA ILE A 493 -24.80 10.99 -4.50
C ILE A 493 -26.03 10.85 -3.61
N ARG A 494 -25.96 9.92 -2.65
CA ARG A 494 -26.98 9.69 -1.64
C ARG A 494 -26.40 9.86 -0.24
N ALA A 495 -27.05 10.66 0.60
CA ALA A 495 -26.73 10.81 2.02
C ALA A 495 -28.02 10.79 2.87
N GLY A 496 -27.98 10.17 4.05
CA GLY A 496 -29.14 10.16 4.96
C GLY A 496 -29.42 11.49 5.66
N GLY A 497 -28.45 12.41 5.69
CA GLY A 497 -28.54 13.72 6.33
C GLY A 497 -28.28 14.89 5.37
N GLN A 498 -27.02 15.14 5.02
CA GLN A 498 -26.65 16.32 4.24
C GLN A 498 -25.64 16.00 3.14
N ILE A 499 -25.81 16.64 1.98
CA ILE A 499 -24.78 16.78 0.95
C ILE A 499 -24.31 18.24 0.96
N LEU A 500 -23.04 18.48 1.30
CA LEU A 500 -22.42 19.80 1.28
C LEU A 500 -21.31 19.86 0.22
N ASN A 501 -21.44 20.80 -0.71
CA ASN A 501 -20.37 21.21 -1.60
C ASN A 501 -19.91 22.63 -1.26
N ASP A 502 -18.78 22.75 -0.57
CA ASP A 502 -18.18 24.01 -0.11
C ASP A 502 -16.98 24.39 -0.99
N ALA A 503 -17.17 25.33 -1.91
CA ALA A 503 -16.20 25.75 -2.92
C ALA A 503 -15.73 24.65 -3.90
N GLY A 504 -16.23 23.43 -3.77
CA GLY A 504 -15.89 22.31 -4.65
C GLY A 504 -16.63 22.37 -5.98
N GLN A 505 -16.29 21.43 -6.85
CA GLN A 505 -16.85 21.28 -8.18
C GLN A 505 -17.30 19.84 -8.37
N VAL A 506 -18.61 19.66 -8.56
CA VAL A 506 -19.21 18.37 -8.89
C VAL A 506 -19.74 18.45 -10.31
N TYR A 507 -19.25 17.57 -11.17
CA TYR A 507 -19.53 17.58 -12.60
C TYR A 507 -19.98 16.21 -13.09
N ALA A 508 -21.04 16.18 -13.89
CA ALA A 508 -21.49 15.00 -14.60
C ALA A 508 -21.65 15.27 -16.10
N GLY A 509 -21.21 14.32 -16.93
CA GLY A 509 -21.34 14.44 -18.39
C GLY A 509 -22.77 14.26 -18.90
N LYS A 510 -23.54 13.30 -18.36
CA LYS A 510 -24.86 12.87 -18.87
C LYS A 510 -26.04 13.03 -17.89
N GLY A 511 -25.79 13.16 -16.58
CA GLY A 511 -26.86 13.30 -15.60
C GLY A 511 -26.35 13.27 -14.16
N MET A 512 -27.06 13.92 -13.25
CA MET A 512 -26.69 13.94 -11.84
C MET A 512 -27.90 13.78 -10.94
N THR A 513 -27.80 12.90 -9.95
CA THR A 513 -28.83 12.73 -8.90
C THR A 513 -28.22 13.04 -7.55
N LEU A 514 -28.83 13.97 -6.81
CA LEU A 514 -28.46 14.27 -5.44
C LEU A 514 -29.65 13.94 -4.52
N GLU A 515 -29.46 13.02 -3.58
CA GLU A 515 -30.51 12.55 -2.67
C GLU A 515 -30.07 12.71 -1.21
N ALA A 516 -30.63 13.70 -0.52
CA ALA A 516 -30.46 13.94 0.91
C ALA A 516 -31.53 14.91 1.42
N PRO A 517 -31.87 14.89 2.72
CA PRO A 517 -32.75 15.91 3.32
C PRO A 517 -32.30 17.34 3.00
N GLU A 518 -31.00 17.61 3.08
CA GLU A 518 -30.40 18.92 2.82
C GLU A 518 -29.27 18.82 1.79
N ILE A 519 -29.32 19.67 0.76
CA ILE A 519 -28.30 19.73 -0.30
C ILE A 519 -27.78 21.17 -0.39
N ILE A 520 -26.52 21.43 -0.07
CA ILE A 520 -25.96 22.79 0.00
C ILE A 520 -24.93 23.00 -1.11
N ALA A 521 -25.19 23.99 -1.96
CA ALA A 521 -24.26 24.53 -2.94
C ALA A 521 -23.66 25.86 -2.42
N ARG A 522 -22.49 25.80 -1.78
CA ARG A 522 -21.83 26.96 -1.16
C ARG A 522 -20.62 27.42 -1.96
N GLY A 523 -20.71 28.60 -2.56
CA GLY A 523 -19.58 29.29 -3.19
C GLY A 523 -18.75 30.03 -2.14
N ARG A 524 -17.43 30.13 -2.36
CA ARG A 524 -16.53 30.91 -1.52
C ARG A 524 -15.96 32.11 -2.27
N PRO A 525 -15.85 33.28 -1.63
CA PRO A 525 -15.25 34.45 -2.25
C PRO A 525 -13.76 34.21 -2.51
N VAL A 526 -13.35 34.33 -3.77
CA VAL A 526 -11.96 34.37 -4.20
C VAL A 526 -11.61 35.80 -4.60
N HIS A 527 -10.47 36.29 -4.12
CA HIS A 527 -10.12 37.70 -4.20
C HIS A 527 -9.23 37.98 -5.40
N THR A 528 -9.69 38.88 -6.27
CA THR A 528 -8.94 39.36 -7.44
C THR A 528 -8.61 40.84 -7.29
N VAL A 529 -7.47 41.25 -7.84
CA VAL A 529 -7.02 42.65 -7.77
C VAL A 529 -7.25 43.35 -9.09
N ILE A 530 -7.77 44.57 -9.03
CA ILE A 530 -7.70 45.52 -10.13
C ILE A 530 -6.80 46.69 -9.72
N LEU A 531 -5.78 46.93 -10.54
CA LEU A 531 -4.84 48.05 -10.42
C LEU A 531 -4.97 48.90 -11.69
N ARG A 532 -5.06 50.24 -11.60
CA ARG A 532 -4.49 51.08 -12.68
C ARG A 532 -3.35 51.89 -12.13
N ASP A 533 -2.20 51.55 -12.66
CA ASP A 533 -0.89 52.17 -12.50
C ASP A 533 -0.50 53.03 -13.71
N LYS A 534 -1.42 53.19 -14.68
CA LYS A 534 -1.23 53.98 -15.91
C LYS A 534 -2.30 55.08 -16.02
N GLY A 535 -1.91 56.25 -16.52
CA GLY A 535 -2.78 57.41 -16.75
C GLY A 535 -2.29 58.69 -16.07
N LEU A 536 -2.97 59.82 -16.35
CA LEU A 536 -2.54 61.17 -15.91
C LEU A 536 -2.38 61.27 -14.38
N LYS A 537 -3.24 60.60 -13.59
CA LYS A 537 -3.14 60.56 -12.11
C LYS A 537 -1.95 59.75 -11.59
N ALA A 538 -1.61 58.64 -12.26
CA ALA A 538 -0.43 57.85 -11.93
C ALA A 538 0.88 58.63 -12.19
N LEU A 539 0.87 59.54 -13.17
CA LEU A 539 1.95 60.49 -13.45
C LEU A 539 2.20 61.50 -12.32
N PHE A 540 1.18 61.79 -11.50
CA PHE A 540 1.27 62.65 -10.31
C PHE A 540 1.39 61.86 -8.99
N GLY A 541 1.66 60.54 -9.07
CA GLY A 541 1.94 59.69 -7.90
C GLY A 541 0.72 59.08 -7.21
N ASP A 542 -0.50 59.33 -7.68
CA ASP A 542 -1.74 58.73 -7.15
C ASP A 542 -2.07 57.45 -7.94
N THR A 543 -1.89 56.30 -7.28
CA THR A 543 -2.27 54.99 -7.85
C THR A 543 -3.50 54.45 -7.13
N TRP A 544 -4.33 53.74 -7.87
CA TRP A 544 -5.50 53.07 -7.31
C TRP A 544 -5.37 51.56 -7.45
N ALA A 545 -5.75 50.87 -6.38
CA ALA A 545 -5.84 49.42 -6.31
C ALA A 545 -7.12 49.07 -5.58
N ARG A 546 -7.84 48.03 -6.02
CA ARG A 546 -9.02 47.52 -5.32
C ARG A 546 -9.08 46.01 -5.39
N ILE A 547 -9.49 45.39 -4.30
CA ILE A 547 -9.71 43.95 -4.19
C ILE A 547 -11.20 43.66 -4.35
N TYR A 548 -11.53 42.71 -5.22
CA TYR A 548 -12.89 42.22 -5.47
C TYR A 548 -12.98 40.77 -5.02
N ALA A 549 -13.96 40.46 -4.18
CA ALA A 549 -14.37 39.12 -3.83
C ALA A 549 -15.35 38.61 -4.89
N THR A 550 -15.09 37.46 -5.50
CA THR A 550 -16.02 36.80 -6.44
C THR A 550 -16.32 35.41 -5.92
N ASP A 551 -17.59 35.05 -5.75
CA ASP A 551 -17.95 33.69 -5.36
C ASP A 551 -17.50 32.70 -6.44
N GLN A 552 -16.74 31.69 -6.02
CA GLN A 552 -16.28 30.58 -6.86
C GLN A 552 -16.58 29.24 -6.19
N GLY A 553 -16.78 28.21 -7.01
CA GLY A 553 -17.05 26.85 -6.55
C GLY A 553 -18.45 26.67 -5.97
N GLY A 554 -18.65 25.58 -5.22
CA GLY A 554 -19.98 25.17 -4.77
C GLY A 554 -20.89 24.81 -5.94
N SER A 555 -20.31 24.29 -7.03
CA SER A 555 -21.01 24.08 -8.29
C SER A 555 -21.41 22.62 -8.47
N TYR A 556 -22.65 22.40 -8.89
CA TYR A 556 -23.16 21.16 -9.46
C TYR A 556 -23.52 21.41 -10.91
N THR A 557 -22.77 20.80 -11.82
CA THR A 557 -22.89 21.06 -13.26
C THR A 557 -23.13 19.77 -14.02
N VAL A 558 -24.15 19.76 -14.88
CA VAL A 558 -24.45 18.66 -15.79
C VAL A 558 -24.34 19.15 -17.24
N GLN A 559 -23.47 18.52 -18.03
CA GLN A 559 -23.20 18.95 -19.40
C GLN A 559 -24.32 18.56 -20.39
N GLN A 560 -24.79 17.33 -20.31
CA GLN A 560 -25.91 16.77 -21.07
C GLN A 560 -26.87 16.12 -20.08
N GLY A 561 -28.18 16.18 -20.30
CA GLY A 561 -29.16 15.67 -19.35
C GLY A 561 -29.52 16.64 -18.23
N ARG A 562 -30.07 16.07 -17.15
CA ARG A 562 -30.73 16.80 -16.04
C ARG A 562 -29.98 16.65 -14.72
N LEU A 563 -30.17 17.64 -13.86
CA LEU A 563 -29.82 17.58 -12.44
C LEU A 563 -31.09 17.30 -11.64
N VAL A 564 -31.15 16.16 -10.95
CA VAL A 564 -32.31 15.74 -10.15
C VAL A 564 -31.96 15.90 -8.67
N LEU A 565 -32.74 16.72 -7.97
CA LEU A 565 -32.61 17.00 -6.54
C LEU A 565 -33.75 16.31 -5.79
N LYS A 566 -33.40 15.31 -4.98
CA LYS A 566 -34.32 14.62 -4.08
C LYS A 566 -34.07 15.08 -2.64
N GLY A 567 -34.63 16.24 -2.31
CA GLY A 567 -34.37 16.97 -1.08
C GLY A 567 -34.62 18.45 -1.23
N LEU A 568 -34.38 19.22 -0.17
CA LEU A 568 -34.34 20.68 -0.26
C LEU A 568 -32.92 21.13 -0.56
N ALA A 569 -32.74 21.85 -1.67
CA ALA A 569 -31.45 22.40 -2.05
C ALA A 569 -31.32 23.87 -1.67
N TYR A 570 -30.18 24.25 -1.10
CA TYR A 570 -29.82 25.60 -0.73
C TYR A 570 -28.71 26.14 -1.62
N GLN A 571 -28.97 27.26 -2.27
CA GLN A 571 -27.99 28.00 -3.06
C GLN A 571 -27.41 29.17 -2.24
N ASP A 572 -26.16 29.04 -1.81
CA ASP A 572 -25.41 30.06 -1.05
C ASP A 572 -24.14 30.47 -1.82
N GLY A 573 -24.29 31.32 -2.82
CA GLY A 573 -23.21 31.76 -3.71
C GLY A 573 -22.69 30.69 -4.66
N GLY A 574 -23.18 29.44 -4.55
CA GLY A 574 -22.87 28.34 -5.45
C GLY A 574 -23.76 28.31 -6.70
N VAL A 575 -23.57 27.27 -7.52
CA VAL A 575 -24.24 27.13 -8.83
C VAL A 575 -24.86 25.74 -8.95
N LEU A 576 -26.12 25.69 -9.38
CA LEU A 576 -26.83 24.46 -9.74
C LEU A 576 -27.26 24.61 -11.21
N GLN A 577 -26.65 23.86 -12.12
CA GLN A 577 -26.87 24.04 -13.55
C GLN A 577 -26.87 22.71 -14.31
N ALA A 578 -27.79 22.57 -15.25
CA ALA A 578 -27.88 21.44 -16.17
C ALA A 578 -28.41 21.91 -17.54
N SER A 579 -27.97 21.27 -18.63
CA SER A 579 -28.38 21.64 -19.98
C SER A 579 -29.89 21.45 -20.25
N GLU A 580 -30.49 20.40 -19.67
CA GLU A 580 -31.91 20.07 -19.87
C GLU A 580 -32.79 20.48 -18.68
N GLY A 581 -32.23 21.22 -17.72
CA GLY A 581 -32.94 21.74 -16.55
C GLY A 581 -32.61 21.04 -15.24
N VAL A 582 -32.99 21.70 -14.15
CA VAL A 582 -32.82 21.23 -12.78
C VAL A 582 -34.21 20.89 -12.22
N ASP A 583 -34.39 19.63 -11.81
CA ASP A 583 -35.64 19.12 -11.26
C ASP A 583 -35.54 19.04 -9.72
N GLY A 584 -36.35 19.84 -9.01
CA GLY A 584 -36.45 19.82 -7.55
C GLY A 584 -36.58 21.21 -6.92
N ALA A 585 -36.68 21.27 -5.59
CA ALA A 585 -36.85 22.52 -4.85
C ALA A 585 -35.50 23.18 -4.52
N ILE A 586 -35.35 24.45 -4.91
CA ILE A 586 -34.15 25.26 -4.63
C ILE A 586 -34.56 26.52 -3.85
N GLU A 587 -33.98 26.69 -2.67
CA GLU A 587 -34.03 27.92 -1.88
C GLU A 587 -32.74 28.71 -2.10
N VAL A 588 -32.87 29.96 -2.57
CA VAL A 588 -31.72 30.84 -2.83
C VAL A 588 -31.47 31.70 -1.60
N ILE A 589 -30.47 31.32 -0.79
CA ILE A 589 -29.98 32.11 0.34
C ILE A 589 -29.21 33.32 -0.18
N ARG A 590 -28.30 33.10 -1.14
CA ARG A 590 -27.46 34.13 -1.74
C ARG A 590 -27.15 33.75 -3.19
N LYS A 591 -27.36 34.68 -4.12
CA LYS A 591 -26.93 34.50 -5.52
C LYS A 591 -25.40 34.67 -5.62
N PRO A 592 -24.73 33.99 -6.55
CA PRO A 592 -23.32 34.25 -6.85
C PRO A 592 -23.07 35.74 -7.10
N SER A 593 -22.09 36.31 -6.40
CA SER A 593 -21.86 37.75 -6.35
C SER A 593 -20.40 38.12 -6.63
N ARG A 594 -20.19 39.38 -7.04
CA ARG A 594 -18.87 39.99 -7.17
C ARG A 594 -18.87 41.38 -6.54
N ASP A 595 -18.33 41.46 -5.34
CA ASP A 595 -18.37 42.67 -4.50
C ASP A 595 -16.97 43.16 -4.14
N ALA A 596 -16.85 44.45 -3.81
CA ALA A 596 -15.59 44.99 -3.29
C ALA A 596 -15.42 44.64 -1.80
N VAL A 597 -14.22 44.19 -1.40
CA VAL A 597 -13.94 43.68 -0.05
C VAL A 597 -14.15 44.73 1.06
N ARG A 598 -13.82 45.99 0.78
CA ARG A 598 -14.15 47.13 1.65
C ARG A 598 -14.69 48.29 0.79
N ILE A 599 -15.69 48.99 1.32
CA ILE A 599 -16.13 50.29 0.82
C ILE A 599 -15.09 51.29 1.28
N GLU A 600 -14.14 51.62 0.41
CA GLU A 600 -13.25 52.74 0.66
C GLU A 600 -14.02 54.02 0.32
N ASP A 601 -14.21 54.89 1.32
CA ASP A 601 -14.80 56.20 1.14
C ASP A 601 -14.01 56.99 0.10
N HIS A 602 -14.57 57.09 -1.09
CA HIS A 602 -14.12 58.02 -2.12
C HIS A 602 -14.69 59.40 -1.81
N LEU A 603 -14.34 59.97 -0.66
CA LEU A 603 -14.42 61.42 -0.50
C LEU A 603 -13.20 62.05 -1.18
N GLY A 604 -13.19 61.93 -2.51
CA GLY A 604 -12.39 62.78 -3.36
C GLY A 604 -12.96 64.18 -3.29
N ILE A 605 -12.18 65.11 -2.73
CA ILE A 605 -12.37 66.54 -2.95
C ILE A 605 -12.23 66.74 -4.47
N PHE A 606 -13.17 67.48 -5.08
CA PHE A 606 -13.34 67.78 -6.51
C PHE A 606 -14.28 66.85 -7.30
N TRP A 607 -15.56 67.21 -7.21
CA TRP A 607 -16.58 66.99 -8.24
C TRP A 607 -16.38 68.03 -9.36
N TRP A 608 -16.24 67.56 -10.61
CA TRP A 608 -16.69 68.17 -11.87
C TRP A 608 -16.43 67.22 -13.04
#